data_AF-A0A518H880-F1
#
_entry.id   AF-A0A518H880-F1
#
_cell.length_a   1.000
_cell.length_b   1.000
_cell.length_c   1.000
_cell.angle_alpha   90.00
_cell.angle_beta   90.00
_cell.angle_gamma   90.00
#
_symmetry.space_group_name_H-M   'P 1'
#
loop_
_entity.id
_entity.type
_entity.pdbx_description
1 polymer ?
#
loop_
_entity_poly.entity_id
_entity_poly.type
_entity_poly.pdbx_seq_one_letter_code
_entity_poly.pdbx_strand_id
1 'polypeptide(L)'
;MTRTAARRKASSPPAPRPEATRPAESHRETIESIVVAFILALVIRGFSAEAFVIPTGSMAPTLMGRHKEVDCPQCGITFTVNAADEPRTGRPVTFGTCFNCRSRTQVDDLPSFNGDRILVMKFPYKLPFLPFADRPERWDVVVFHYPEAPEQNYIKRLIGLPGEELMIRGGDLYSRPLGGDEPFRILRKPLRHLRAMLMPVYDDRHRATALTSMPSWRRWDALDSGDWEESADEPGTFASSVKDGERLSWLRYRHLVPDQEQWRSIQRGQEPEGGPAPSLVEDFLSYNSNQGKTELGSPPIIEPHWVGDLAVEFDLEVESGRGRVVVELIEAGVPMRCTIDLAEGQATLTRDGVILGTPQACGIDGPGRYRVGLANVDDRLTLWVDGRTPFGEGVSYEVDHEEPQQPELADLSPIGIGASLARVRVSDLVVRRDIYYTLSPNASDLEGFGTLRSWDEYRWLVRAMSDPSRFPELARLDEPRTFEIRPGRYMMMGDNSPRSKDSRAWDRFDLEGIYDDDAGRRWRIGPWSEFDRAPHEVPEELIVGKAFFVYWPHGKPFGPDIRLSRDFRIPFRPYLERMQWIR
;
A
#
# COMPACT_ATOMS: atom_id res chain seq x y z
N MET A 1 74.12 -52.65 8.24
CA MET A 1 74.58 -52.72 6.83
C MET A 1 73.40 -53.04 5.94
N THR A 2 73.10 -52.12 5.04
CA THR A 2 72.57 -52.33 3.68
C THR A 2 72.66 -53.78 3.16
N ARG A 3 71.57 -54.36 2.66
CA ARG A 3 71.29 -54.56 1.21
C ARG A 3 70.21 -55.63 0.91
N THR A 4 69.29 -55.20 0.05
CA THR A 4 68.70 -55.88 -1.13
C THR A 4 67.60 -56.95 -0.99
N ALA A 5 66.44 -56.49 -1.47
CA ALA A 5 65.30 -57.14 -2.13
C ALA A 5 65.41 -58.62 -2.59
N ALA A 6 64.37 -59.38 -2.23
CA ALA A 6 63.89 -60.52 -3.01
C ALA A 6 62.41 -60.28 -3.40
N ARG A 7 62.20 -60.21 -4.70
CA ARG A 7 60.93 -60.01 -5.42
C ARG A 7 60.01 -61.22 -5.19
N ARG A 8 58.89 -61.06 -4.46
CA ARG A 8 57.82 -62.08 -4.39
C ARG A 8 56.64 -61.64 -5.26
N LYS A 9 56.23 -62.55 -6.15
CA LYS A 9 55.06 -62.48 -7.05
C LYS A 9 53.81 -62.04 -6.28
N ALA A 10 53.22 -60.92 -6.68
CA ALA A 10 51.86 -60.56 -6.30
C ALA A 10 50.87 -61.45 -7.05
N SER A 11 50.00 -62.13 -6.32
CA SER A 11 48.86 -62.87 -6.83
C SER A 11 47.83 -61.92 -7.43
N SER A 12 47.28 -62.29 -8.59
CA SER A 12 46.27 -61.53 -9.32
C SER A 12 45.05 -61.16 -8.45
N PRO A 13 44.46 -59.96 -8.62
CA PRO A 13 43.25 -59.56 -7.92
C PRO A 13 42.05 -60.46 -8.32
N PRO A 14 41.10 -60.70 -7.41
CA PRO A 14 39.86 -61.40 -7.73
C PRO A 14 39.03 -60.59 -8.75
N ALA A 15 38.37 -61.30 -9.65
CA ALA A 15 37.54 -60.73 -10.71
C ALA A 15 36.47 -59.77 -10.15
N PRO A 16 36.18 -58.65 -10.84
CA PRO A 16 35.13 -57.73 -10.43
C PRO A 16 33.77 -58.46 -10.42
N ARG A 17 33.02 -58.31 -9.32
CA ARG A 17 31.62 -58.74 -9.26
C ARG A 17 30.83 -57.96 -10.32
N PRO A 18 29.86 -58.58 -11.02
CA PRO A 18 29.04 -57.87 -11.98
C PRO A 18 28.33 -56.72 -11.27
N GLU A 19 28.61 -55.51 -11.74
CA GLU A 19 27.93 -54.29 -11.36
C GLU A 19 26.45 -54.49 -11.72
N ALA A 20 25.57 -54.43 -10.72
CA ALA A 20 24.13 -54.51 -10.95
C ALA A 20 23.77 -53.34 -11.87
N THR A 21 23.40 -53.66 -13.11
CA THR A 21 22.88 -52.70 -14.06
C THR A 21 21.71 -51.99 -13.40
N ARG A 22 21.87 -50.69 -13.10
CA ARG A 22 20.73 -49.82 -12.81
C ARG A 22 19.76 -50.02 -13.97
N PRO A 23 18.49 -50.40 -13.73
CA PRO A 23 17.53 -50.49 -14.82
C PRO A 23 17.55 -49.14 -15.52
N ALA A 24 17.80 -49.16 -16.83
CA ALA A 24 17.65 -47.96 -17.64
C ALA A 24 16.25 -47.43 -17.37
N GLU A 25 16.13 -46.22 -16.80
CA GLU A 25 14.85 -45.54 -16.67
C GLU A 25 14.16 -45.65 -18.03
N SER A 26 13.07 -46.41 -18.04
CA SER A 26 12.44 -46.80 -19.29
C SER A 26 11.95 -45.52 -19.93
N HIS A 27 12.20 -45.31 -21.22
CA HIS A 27 11.59 -44.20 -21.97
C HIS A 27 10.08 -44.09 -21.72
N ARG A 28 9.44 -45.21 -21.35
CA ARG A 28 8.07 -45.28 -20.85
C ARG A 28 7.80 -44.48 -19.58
N GLU A 29 8.63 -44.55 -18.54
CA GLU A 29 8.45 -43.80 -17.29
C GLU A 29 8.61 -42.29 -17.49
N THR A 30 9.54 -41.88 -18.37
CA THR A 30 9.67 -40.48 -18.79
C THR A 30 8.43 -40.00 -19.55
N ILE A 31 7.92 -40.80 -20.49
CA ILE A 31 6.70 -40.48 -21.25
C ILE A 31 5.47 -40.45 -20.31
N GLU A 32 5.32 -41.42 -19.42
CA GLU A 32 4.23 -41.47 -18.43
C GLU A 32 4.28 -40.25 -17.51
N SER A 33 5.47 -39.85 -17.03
CA SER A 33 5.64 -38.64 -16.22
C SER A 33 5.28 -37.36 -16.99
N ILE A 34 5.65 -37.26 -18.27
CA ILE A 34 5.28 -36.12 -19.12
C ILE A 34 3.76 -36.08 -19.37
N VAL A 35 3.13 -37.24 -19.63
CA VAL A 35 1.67 -37.32 -19.84
C VAL A 35 0.93 -36.99 -18.55
N VAL A 36 1.35 -37.51 -17.40
CA VAL A 36 0.78 -37.16 -16.10
C VAL A 36 0.96 -35.67 -15.81
N ALA A 37 2.15 -35.10 -16.04
CA ALA A 37 2.39 -33.67 -15.88
C ALA A 37 1.52 -32.84 -16.84
N PHE A 38 1.29 -33.29 -18.07
CA PHE A 38 0.44 -32.61 -19.05
C PHE A 38 -1.05 -32.70 -18.69
N ILE A 39 -1.54 -33.86 -18.29
CA ILE A 39 -2.92 -34.04 -17.80
C ILE A 39 -3.11 -33.22 -16.52
N LEU A 40 -2.18 -33.29 -15.57
CA LEU A 40 -2.23 -32.48 -14.36
C LEU A 40 -2.20 -30.99 -14.69
N ALA A 41 -1.36 -30.54 -15.64
CA ALA A 41 -1.36 -29.17 -16.11
C ALA A 41 -2.68 -28.77 -16.77
N LEU A 42 -3.30 -29.64 -17.57
CA LEU A 42 -4.63 -29.41 -18.15
C LEU A 42 -5.74 -29.37 -17.09
N VAL A 43 -5.68 -30.25 -16.08
CA VAL A 43 -6.63 -30.28 -14.96
C VAL A 43 -6.44 -29.05 -14.09
N ILE A 44 -5.22 -28.67 -13.71
CA ILE A 44 -4.95 -27.44 -12.95
C ILE A 44 -5.41 -26.21 -13.74
N ARG A 45 -5.12 -26.17 -15.04
CA ARG A 45 -5.52 -25.06 -15.93
C ARG A 45 -7.03 -25.00 -16.18
N GLY A 46 -7.69 -26.15 -16.26
CA GLY A 46 -9.13 -26.27 -16.47
C GLY A 46 -9.95 -26.10 -15.20
N PHE A 47 -9.41 -26.55 -14.05
CA PHE A 47 -10.17 -26.78 -12.81
C PHE A 47 -9.57 -26.19 -11.53
N SER A 48 -8.49 -25.39 -11.57
CA SER A 48 -7.92 -24.86 -10.32
C SER A 48 -7.46 -23.42 -10.41
N ALA A 49 -6.45 -23.11 -11.24
CA ALA A 49 -5.83 -21.79 -11.26
C ALA A 49 -5.51 -21.31 -12.68
N GLU A 50 -5.83 -20.04 -12.97
CA GLU A 50 -5.44 -19.37 -14.20
C GLU A 50 -4.41 -18.27 -13.92
N ALA A 51 -3.46 -18.11 -14.84
CA ALA A 51 -2.42 -17.11 -14.75
C ALA A 51 -2.80 -15.87 -15.57
N PHE A 52 -2.71 -14.69 -14.94
CA PHE A 52 -2.96 -13.40 -15.59
C PHE A 52 -1.74 -12.50 -15.49
N VAL A 53 -1.59 -11.59 -16.45
CA VAL A 53 -0.64 -10.47 -16.39
C VAL A 53 -1.45 -9.21 -16.12
N ILE A 54 -1.00 -8.37 -15.18
CA ILE A 54 -1.68 -7.12 -14.82
C ILE A 54 -1.09 -5.97 -15.65
N PRO A 55 -1.84 -5.38 -16.61
CA PRO A 55 -1.30 -4.34 -17.47
C PRO A 55 -1.46 -2.93 -16.88
N THR A 56 -2.49 -2.68 -16.06
CA THR A 56 -2.86 -1.36 -15.53
C THR A 56 -2.59 -1.22 -14.04
N GLY A 57 -2.46 0.02 -13.57
CA GLY A 57 -2.09 0.34 -12.19
C GLY A 57 -3.24 0.53 -11.20
N SER A 58 -4.46 0.11 -11.53
CA SER A 58 -5.64 0.39 -10.70
C SER A 58 -5.63 -0.32 -9.34
N MET A 59 -4.81 -1.37 -9.20
CA MET A 59 -4.61 -2.12 -7.96
C MET A 59 -3.26 -1.80 -7.29
N ALA A 60 -2.50 -0.81 -7.76
CA ALA A 60 -1.24 -0.44 -7.13
C ALA A 60 -1.49 0.15 -5.72
N PRO A 61 -0.62 -0.09 -4.72
CA PRO A 61 0.58 -0.90 -4.79
C PRO A 61 0.35 -2.41 -4.61
N THR A 62 -0.86 -2.85 -4.27
CA THR A 62 -1.18 -4.27 -4.02
C THR A 62 -0.80 -5.17 -5.20
N LEU A 63 -1.17 -4.76 -6.42
CA LEU A 63 -0.77 -5.39 -7.69
C LEU A 63 -0.27 -4.32 -8.65
N MET A 64 0.93 -4.52 -9.17
CA MET A 64 1.53 -3.57 -10.09
C MET A 64 1.11 -3.85 -11.53
N GLY A 65 0.65 -2.80 -12.20
CA GLY A 65 0.54 -2.76 -13.66
C GLY A 65 1.90 -2.58 -14.33
N ARG A 66 1.88 -2.19 -15.61
CA ARG A 66 3.12 -1.79 -16.29
C ARG A 66 3.74 -0.57 -15.59
N HIS A 67 4.98 -0.70 -15.13
CA HIS A 67 5.63 0.28 -14.27
C HIS A 67 7.15 0.34 -14.46
N LYS A 68 7.76 1.40 -13.93
CA LYS A 68 9.20 1.52 -13.71
C LYS A 68 9.48 1.39 -12.21
N GLU A 69 10.59 0.76 -11.85
CA GLU A 69 11.14 0.80 -10.48
C GLU A 69 12.30 1.79 -10.42
N VAL A 70 12.31 2.61 -9.38
CA VAL A 70 13.18 3.77 -9.26
C VAL A 70 13.79 3.78 -7.87
N ASP A 71 15.12 3.71 -7.79
CA ASP A 71 15.83 4.00 -6.56
C ASP A 71 15.98 5.51 -6.44
N CYS A 72 15.39 6.11 -5.40
CA CYS A 72 15.42 7.56 -5.24
C CYS A 72 16.87 8.03 -5.02
N PRO A 73 17.41 8.95 -5.84
CA PRO A 73 18.79 9.42 -5.70
C PRO A 73 19.03 10.24 -4.43
N GLN A 74 17.96 10.72 -3.78
CA GLN A 74 18.06 11.48 -2.55
C GLN A 74 18.05 10.59 -1.30
N CYS A 75 17.10 9.66 -1.21
CA CYS A 75 16.88 8.86 0.00
C CYS A 75 17.14 7.35 -0.14
N GLY A 76 17.46 6.87 -1.34
CA GLY A 76 17.75 5.46 -1.61
C GLY A 76 16.53 4.53 -1.56
N ILE A 77 15.34 5.01 -1.19
CA ILE A 77 14.15 4.15 -1.19
C ILE A 77 13.74 3.80 -2.62
N THR A 78 13.38 2.54 -2.84
CA THR A 78 12.81 2.10 -4.11
C THR A 78 11.32 2.42 -4.17
N PHE A 79 10.88 3.10 -5.22
CA PHE A 79 9.47 3.36 -5.48
C PHE A 79 9.12 3.01 -6.94
N THR A 80 7.82 2.91 -7.22
CA THR A 80 7.30 2.57 -8.54
C THR A 80 6.61 3.76 -9.21
N VAL A 81 6.69 3.82 -10.53
CA VAL A 81 6.04 4.85 -11.36
C VAL A 81 5.24 4.17 -12.47
N ASN A 82 3.98 4.57 -12.66
CA ASN A 82 3.13 4.03 -13.72
C ASN A 82 3.75 4.26 -15.11
N ALA A 83 3.76 3.23 -15.95
CA ALA A 83 4.21 3.28 -17.34
C ALA A 83 3.23 2.61 -18.32
N ALA A 84 1.95 2.44 -17.91
CA ALA A 84 0.92 1.78 -18.69
C ALA A 84 0.63 2.45 -20.04
N ASP A 85 0.79 3.76 -20.15
CA ASP A 85 0.55 4.51 -21.39
C ASP A 85 1.73 4.50 -22.38
N GLU A 86 2.93 4.08 -21.98
CA GLU A 86 4.11 4.11 -22.87
C GLU A 86 3.91 3.31 -24.17
N PRO A 87 3.35 2.08 -24.17
CA PRO A 87 3.16 1.31 -25.40
C PRO A 87 2.16 1.97 -26.36
N ARG A 88 1.10 2.58 -25.82
CA ARG A 88 0.04 3.23 -26.60
C ARG A 88 0.51 4.55 -27.20
N THR A 89 1.25 5.34 -26.42
CA THR A 89 1.68 6.68 -26.84
C THR A 89 3.01 6.68 -27.59
N GLY A 90 3.82 5.63 -27.43
CA GLY A 90 5.21 5.57 -27.89
C GLY A 90 6.13 6.55 -27.15
N ARG A 91 5.63 7.25 -26.12
CA ARG A 91 6.38 8.27 -25.38
C ARG A 91 6.81 7.73 -24.02
N PRO A 92 8.09 7.91 -23.65
CA PRO A 92 8.57 7.46 -22.36
C PRO A 92 8.02 8.31 -21.21
N VAL A 93 7.72 7.67 -20.09
CA VAL A 93 7.60 8.37 -18.81
C VAL A 93 8.97 8.92 -18.47
N THR A 94 9.03 10.20 -18.16
CA THR A 94 10.28 10.94 -17.98
C THR A 94 10.59 11.24 -16.53
N PHE A 95 9.57 11.43 -15.70
CA PHE A 95 9.75 11.69 -14.28
C PHE A 95 8.79 10.88 -13.41
N GLY A 96 9.23 10.64 -12.18
CA GLY A 96 8.38 10.26 -11.06
C GLY A 96 8.86 10.91 -9.77
N THR A 97 7.98 10.98 -8.79
CA THR A 97 8.20 11.62 -7.49
C THR A 97 8.18 10.58 -6.40
N CYS A 98 9.23 10.56 -5.57
CA CYS A 98 9.35 9.64 -4.44
C CYS A 98 8.33 9.96 -3.34
N PHE A 99 7.59 8.98 -2.83
CA PHE A 99 6.60 9.17 -1.75
C PHE A 99 7.26 9.62 -0.46
N ASN A 100 8.48 9.13 -0.20
CA ASN A 100 9.18 9.35 1.04
C ASN A 100 9.66 10.80 1.18
N CYS A 101 10.51 11.26 0.25
CA CYS A 101 11.14 12.58 0.31
C CYS A 101 10.57 13.61 -0.67
N ARG A 102 9.67 13.23 -1.58
CA ARG A 102 9.12 14.09 -2.66
C ARG A 102 10.14 14.61 -3.68
N SER A 103 11.36 14.07 -3.67
CA SER A 103 12.33 14.37 -4.72
C SER A 103 11.87 13.79 -6.05
N ARG A 104 11.80 14.66 -7.06
CA ARG A 104 11.51 14.31 -8.44
C ARG A 104 12.74 13.69 -9.10
N THR A 105 12.56 12.53 -9.69
CA THR A 105 13.63 11.73 -10.30
C THR A 105 13.35 11.53 -11.78
N GLN A 106 14.37 11.66 -12.62
CA GLN A 106 14.30 11.35 -14.04
C GLN A 106 14.35 9.83 -14.26
N VAL A 107 13.48 9.30 -15.12
CA VAL A 107 13.26 7.85 -15.28
C VAL A 107 13.12 7.40 -16.75
N ASP A 108 13.42 8.26 -17.73
CA ASP A 108 13.22 7.92 -19.15
C ASP A 108 14.16 6.81 -19.66
N ASP A 109 15.32 6.63 -19.03
CA ASP A 109 16.31 5.60 -19.34
C ASP A 109 16.11 4.27 -18.60
N LEU A 110 15.21 4.25 -17.61
CA LEU A 110 14.85 3.04 -16.85
C LEU A 110 13.94 2.13 -17.67
N PRO A 111 14.06 0.79 -17.49
CA PRO A 111 13.20 -0.16 -18.20
C PRO A 111 11.78 -0.10 -17.63
N SER A 112 10.81 -0.34 -18.50
CA SER A 112 9.42 -0.53 -18.09
C SER A 112 9.07 -2.02 -18.03
N PHE A 113 8.63 -2.49 -16.87
CA PHE A 113 8.20 -3.86 -16.63
C PHE A 113 6.73 -4.04 -16.97
N ASN A 114 6.34 -5.21 -17.47
CA ASN A 114 4.97 -5.48 -17.95
C ASN A 114 3.91 -5.67 -16.85
N GLY A 115 4.28 -5.48 -15.57
CA GLY A 115 3.43 -5.72 -14.42
C GLY A 115 3.43 -7.15 -13.89
N ASP A 116 2.73 -7.31 -12.78
CA ASP A 116 2.70 -8.53 -11.99
C ASP A 116 1.98 -9.67 -12.73
N ARG A 117 2.45 -10.89 -12.50
CA ARG A 117 1.77 -12.11 -12.92
C ARG A 117 1.21 -12.82 -11.70
N ILE A 118 -0.08 -13.08 -11.78
CA ILE A 118 -0.87 -13.59 -10.66
C ILE A 118 -1.49 -14.93 -10.98
N LEU A 119 -1.79 -15.70 -9.93
CA LEU A 119 -2.66 -16.87 -9.99
C LEU A 119 -4.04 -16.53 -9.43
N VAL A 120 -5.07 -16.99 -10.13
CA VAL A 120 -6.48 -16.77 -9.80
C VAL A 120 -7.18 -18.12 -9.65
N MET A 121 -7.79 -18.36 -8.49
CA MET A 121 -8.64 -19.52 -8.28
C MET A 121 -10.02 -19.26 -8.87
N LYS A 122 -10.43 -20.06 -9.84
CA LYS A 122 -11.74 -19.93 -10.52
C LYS A 122 -12.91 -20.48 -9.70
N PHE A 123 -12.62 -21.39 -8.76
CA PHE A 123 -13.62 -22.26 -8.16
C PHE A 123 -14.24 -21.86 -6.81
N PRO A 124 -13.74 -20.89 -6.01
CA PRO A 124 -14.41 -20.59 -4.74
C PRO A 124 -15.86 -20.13 -4.97
N TYR A 125 -16.11 -19.38 -6.05
CA TYR A 125 -17.38 -18.67 -6.25
C TYR A 125 -18.43 -19.41 -7.07
N LYS A 126 -18.08 -20.48 -7.80
CA LYS A 126 -18.96 -21.13 -8.79
C LYS A 126 -19.57 -22.46 -8.35
N LEU A 127 -19.17 -23.01 -7.20
CA LEU A 127 -19.63 -24.30 -6.68
C LEU A 127 -20.04 -24.23 -5.19
N PRO A 128 -20.98 -23.35 -4.79
CA PRO A 128 -21.31 -23.08 -3.38
C PRO A 128 -21.90 -24.28 -2.62
N PHE A 129 -22.16 -25.40 -3.30
CA PHE A 129 -22.60 -26.66 -2.71
C PHE A 129 -21.44 -27.55 -2.22
N LEU A 130 -20.19 -27.20 -2.55
CA LEU A 130 -19.01 -27.85 -1.98
C LEU A 130 -18.69 -27.23 -0.61
N PRO A 131 -18.42 -28.03 0.43
CA PRO A 131 -18.18 -27.52 1.80
C PRO A 131 -16.92 -26.66 1.97
N PHE A 132 -16.18 -26.40 0.89
CA PHE A 132 -14.94 -25.59 0.87
C PHE A 132 -14.98 -24.48 -0.18
N ALA A 133 -16.14 -24.23 -0.80
CA ALA A 133 -16.33 -23.19 -1.82
C ALA A 133 -17.05 -21.99 -1.19
N ASP A 134 -16.28 -20.99 -0.79
CA ASP A 134 -16.80 -19.77 -0.17
C ASP A 134 -17.22 -18.76 -1.23
N ARG A 135 -18.35 -18.06 -1.00
CA ARG A 135 -18.76 -16.91 -1.83
C ARG A 135 -17.70 -15.80 -1.78
N PRO A 136 -17.68 -14.88 -2.76
CA PRO A 136 -16.82 -13.70 -2.69
C PRO A 136 -17.01 -12.96 -1.38
N GLU A 137 -15.93 -12.83 -0.61
CA GLU A 137 -15.94 -12.09 0.64
C GLU A 137 -15.50 -10.65 0.38
N ARG A 138 -15.99 -9.74 1.21
CA ARG A 138 -15.50 -8.36 1.19
C ARG A 138 -13.98 -8.37 1.39
N TRP A 139 -13.32 -7.46 0.69
CA TRP A 139 -11.87 -7.30 0.62
C TRP A 139 -11.15 -8.31 -0.25
N ASP A 140 -11.83 -9.28 -0.86
CA ASP A 140 -11.17 -10.19 -1.80
C ASP A 140 -10.72 -9.45 -3.06
N VAL A 141 -9.54 -9.81 -3.59
CA VAL A 141 -9.12 -9.35 -4.91
C VAL A 141 -9.71 -10.28 -5.97
N VAL A 142 -10.64 -9.75 -6.75
CA VAL A 142 -11.49 -10.51 -7.66
C VAL A 142 -11.16 -10.17 -9.11
N VAL A 143 -11.04 -11.22 -9.93
CA VAL A 143 -11.05 -11.09 -11.39
C VAL A 143 -12.47 -11.32 -11.89
N PHE A 144 -12.92 -10.46 -12.79
CA PHE A 144 -14.26 -10.51 -13.40
C PHE A 144 -14.22 -10.01 -14.84
N HIS A 145 -15.21 -10.40 -15.62
CA HIS A 145 -15.43 -9.89 -16.97
C HIS A 145 -15.99 -8.46 -16.91
N TYR A 146 -15.42 -7.54 -17.69
CA TYR A 146 -15.90 -6.16 -17.78
C TYR A 146 -17.37 -6.13 -18.23
N PRO A 147 -18.29 -5.51 -17.47
CA PRO A 147 -19.72 -5.63 -17.74
C PRO A 147 -20.19 -5.19 -19.14
N GLU A 148 -19.53 -4.21 -19.78
CA GLU A 148 -19.92 -3.77 -21.13
C GLU A 148 -19.18 -4.49 -22.25
N ALA A 149 -18.04 -5.10 -21.95
CA ALA A 149 -17.21 -5.81 -22.92
C ALA A 149 -16.62 -7.06 -22.26
N PRO A 150 -17.43 -8.12 -22.06
CA PRO A 150 -17.04 -9.29 -21.27
C PRO A 150 -15.82 -10.06 -21.80
N GLU A 151 -15.37 -9.79 -23.02
CA GLU A 151 -14.10 -10.31 -23.54
C GLU A 151 -12.88 -9.76 -22.80
N GLN A 152 -13.03 -8.68 -22.04
CA GLN A 152 -11.99 -8.05 -21.24
C GLN A 152 -12.12 -8.46 -19.77
N ASN A 153 -11.00 -8.82 -19.14
CA ASN A 153 -10.95 -9.14 -17.72
C ASN A 153 -10.43 -7.94 -16.93
N TYR A 154 -11.08 -7.66 -15.80
CA TYR A 154 -10.68 -6.64 -14.84
C TYR A 154 -10.31 -7.32 -13.53
N ILE A 155 -9.43 -6.68 -12.76
CA ILE A 155 -9.06 -7.10 -11.41
C ILE A 155 -9.22 -5.92 -10.47
N LYS A 156 -9.98 -6.11 -9.40
CA LYS A 156 -10.30 -5.08 -8.41
C LYS A 156 -10.51 -5.73 -7.04
N ARG A 157 -10.54 -4.93 -5.97
CA ARG A 157 -10.97 -5.38 -4.65
C ARG A 157 -12.49 -5.34 -4.55
N LEU A 158 -13.08 -6.40 -4.01
CA LEU A 158 -14.49 -6.47 -3.69
C LEU A 158 -14.76 -5.58 -2.48
N ILE A 159 -15.57 -4.55 -2.68
CA ILE A 159 -15.90 -3.60 -1.64
C ILE A 159 -17.38 -3.59 -1.28
N GLY A 160 -18.26 -4.08 -2.15
CA GLY A 160 -19.69 -4.08 -1.96
C GLY A 160 -20.32 -5.45 -2.25
N LEU A 161 -21.16 -5.91 -1.32
CA LEU A 161 -21.78 -7.22 -1.32
C LEU A 161 -23.25 -7.16 -1.79
N PRO A 162 -23.84 -8.29 -2.22
CA PRO A 162 -25.21 -8.31 -2.69
C PRO A 162 -26.23 -7.96 -1.59
N GLY A 163 -27.18 -7.08 -1.91
CA GLY A 163 -28.31 -6.74 -1.04
C GLY A 163 -27.99 -5.67 0.02
N GLU A 164 -27.02 -4.81 -0.24
CA GLU A 164 -26.63 -3.73 0.66
C GLU A 164 -26.62 -2.37 -0.05
N GLU A 165 -26.67 -1.30 0.73
CA GLU A 165 -26.27 0.03 0.31
C GLU A 165 -24.86 0.28 0.83
N LEU A 166 -23.98 0.70 -0.06
CA LEU A 166 -22.62 1.09 0.26
C LEU A 166 -22.50 2.62 0.21
N MET A 167 -21.92 3.24 1.23
CA MET A 167 -21.61 4.66 1.24
C MET A 167 -20.10 4.85 1.31
N ILE A 168 -19.60 5.80 0.52
CA ILE A 168 -18.23 6.29 0.61
C ILE A 168 -18.28 7.70 1.21
N ARG A 169 -17.49 7.95 2.24
CA ARG A 169 -17.35 9.25 2.91
C ARG A 169 -15.94 9.33 3.49
N GLY A 170 -15.21 10.40 3.20
CA GLY A 170 -13.92 10.69 3.84
C GLY A 170 -12.81 9.73 3.45
N GLY A 171 -13.00 8.99 2.34
CA GLY A 171 -12.16 7.86 1.97
C GLY A 171 -12.60 6.53 2.57
N ASP A 172 -13.46 6.54 3.58
CA ASP A 172 -13.97 5.36 4.27
C ASP A 172 -15.21 4.75 3.61
N LEU A 173 -15.43 3.48 3.93
CA LEU A 173 -16.54 2.70 3.42
C LEU A 173 -17.53 2.38 4.55
N TYR A 174 -18.82 2.54 4.27
CA TYR A 174 -19.90 2.22 5.19
C TYR A 174 -20.94 1.37 4.48
N SER A 175 -21.69 0.57 5.22
CA SER A 175 -22.78 -0.22 4.66
C SER A 175 -24.00 -0.29 5.57
N ARG A 176 -25.15 -0.56 4.95
CA ARG A 176 -26.37 -1.01 5.60
C ARG A 176 -27.14 -1.95 4.65
N PRO A 177 -28.10 -2.75 5.13
CA PRO A 177 -28.97 -3.52 4.25
C PRO A 177 -29.72 -2.63 3.26
N LEU A 178 -29.91 -3.13 2.04
CA LEU A 178 -30.60 -2.41 0.97
C LEU A 178 -32.05 -2.10 1.38
N GLY A 179 -32.46 -0.83 1.28
CA GLY A 179 -33.78 -0.38 1.71
C GLY A 179 -34.02 -0.44 3.22
N GLY A 180 -32.96 -0.60 4.02
CA GLY A 180 -33.02 -0.54 5.48
C GLY A 180 -33.00 0.90 5.99
N ASP A 181 -33.77 1.16 7.04
CA ASP A 181 -33.79 2.47 7.73
C ASP A 181 -32.70 2.58 8.81
N GLU A 182 -31.89 1.54 9.02
CA GLU A 182 -30.82 1.56 10.01
C GLU A 182 -29.65 2.47 9.56
N PRO A 183 -28.87 3.03 10.52
CA PRO A 183 -27.74 3.87 10.18
C PRO A 183 -26.65 3.06 9.46
N PHE A 184 -25.93 3.73 8.57
CA PHE A 184 -24.73 3.18 7.94
C PHE A 184 -23.70 2.81 9.01
N ARG A 185 -23.07 1.64 8.84
CA ARG A 185 -22.01 1.15 9.71
C ARG A 185 -20.71 1.09 8.95
N ILE A 186 -19.64 1.61 9.55
CA ILE A 186 -18.31 1.58 8.96
C ILE A 186 -17.83 0.14 8.71
N LEU A 187 -17.26 -0.06 7.53
CA LEU A 187 -16.74 -1.33 7.06
C LEU A 187 -15.27 -1.47 7.43
N ARG A 188 -15.03 -2.11 8.57
CA ARG A 188 -13.68 -2.31 9.09
C ARG A 188 -12.96 -3.43 8.34
N LYS A 189 -11.77 -3.13 7.82
CA LYS A 189 -10.90 -4.14 7.21
C LYS A 189 -10.46 -5.14 8.29
N PRO A 190 -10.59 -6.46 8.13
CA PRO A 190 -9.98 -7.40 9.09
C PRO A 190 -8.47 -7.15 9.16
N LEU A 191 -7.85 -7.37 10.32
CA LEU A 191 -6.47 -6.95 10.60
C LEU A 191 -5.45 -7.45 9.57
N ARG A 192 -5.66 -8.67 9.05
CA ARG A 192 -4.83 -9.24 7.96
C ARG A 192 -4.88 -8.42 6.66
N HIS A 193 -6.04 -7.85 6.32
CA HIS A 193 -6.25 -7.01 5.14
C HIS A 193 -5.73 -5.60 5.42
N LEU A 194 -6.09 -5.02 6.58
CA LEU A 194 -5.59 -3.72 7.03
C LEU A 194 -4.07 -3.64 6.88
N ARG A 195 -3.32 -4.56 7.50
CA ARG A 195 -1.84 -4.55 7.47
C ARG A 195 -1.26 -4.67 6.06
N ALA A 196 -1.95 -5.34 5.15
CA ALA A 196 -1.52 -5.54 3.78
C ALA A 196 -1.87 -4.34 2.86
N MET A 197 -2.91 -3.60 3.20
CA MET A 197 -3.42 -2.47 2.41
C MET A 197 -2.82 -1.12 2.82
N LEU A 198 -2.25 -1.00 4.03
CA LEU A 198 -1.59 0.22 4.50
C LEU A 198 -0.55 0.74 3.49
N MET A 199 -0.74 1.98 3.05
CA MET A 199 0.14 2.65 2.09
C MET A 199 1.28 3.40 2.79
N PRO A 200 2.51 3.38 2.25
CA PRO A 200 3.64 4.04 2.89
C PRO A 200 3.56 5.57 2.74
N VAL A 201 3.79 6.29 3.84
CA VAL A 201 3.85 7.76 3.89
C VAL A 201 5.29 8.22 4.10
N TYR A 202 5.96 7.65 5.09
CA TYR A 202 7.34 7.99 5.43
C TYR A 202 8.07 6.82 6.08
N ASP A 203 9.33 6.66 5.72
CA ASP A 203 10.27 5.70 6.30
C ASP A 203 11.54 6.46 6.69
N ASP A 204 11.75 6.61 8.00
CA ASP A 204 12.84 7.40 8.56
C ASP A 204 14.22 6.77 8.32
N ARG A 205 14.29 5.50 7.94
CA ARG A 205 15.54 4.84 7.53
C ARG A 205 16.08 5.38 6.21
N HIS A 206 15.19 6.01 5.43
CA HIS A 206 15.47 6.54 4.10
C HIS A 206 15.40 8.07 4.10
N ARG A 207 16.26 8.74 4.87
CA ARG A 207 16.32 10.21 4.85
C ARG A 207 16.97 10.73 3.58
N ALA A 208 16.47 11.86 3.09
CA ALA A 208 17.09 12.49 1.94
C ALA A 208 18.45 13.07 2.31
N THR A 209 19.48 12.68 1.57
CA THR A 209 20.87 13.11 1.77
C THR A 209 21.00 14.64 1.82
N ALA A 210 20.30 15.37 0.94
CA ALA A 210 20.36 16.83 0.92
C ALA A 210 19.66 17.52 2.12
N LEU A 211 18.80 16.80 2.86
CA LEU A 211 18.12 17.32 4.05
C LEU A 211 18.84 16.94 5.35
N THR A 212 19.75 15.96 5.32
CA THR A 212 20.45 15.46 6.52
C THR A 212 21.19 16.56 7.28
N SER A 213 21.77 17.53 6.58
CA SER A 213 22.48 18.67 7.17
C SER A 213 21.56 19.83 7.59
N MET A 214 20.23 19.66 7.47
CA MET A 214 19.24 20.69 7.80
C MET A 214 18.28 20.16 8.88
N PRO A 215 18.63 20.29 10.18
CA PRO A 215 17.81 19.76 11.28
C PRO A 215 16.36 20.25 11.28
N SER A 216 16.10 21.45 10.76
CA SER A 216 14.75 22.00 10.62
C SER A 216 13.83 21.17 9.71
N TRP A 217 14.39 20.33 8.83
CA TRP A 217 13.67 19.42 7.95
C TRP A 217 13.50 18.00 8.52
N ARG A 218 13.92 17.75 9.77
CA ARG A 218 13.67 16.48 10.44
C ARG A 218 12.17 16.30 10.69
N ARG A 219 11.65 15.17 10.23
CA ARG A 219 10.25 14.81 10.42
C ARG A 219 9.97 14.27 11.82
N TRP A 220 10.95 13.63 12.46
CA TRP A 220 10.89 13.24 13.86
C TRP A 220 11.78 14.16 14.68
N ASP A 221 11.20 14.82 15.68
CA ASP A 221 11.95 15.69 16.59
C ASP A 221 11.29 15.76 17.96
N ALA A 222 12.06 16.13 18.99
CA ALA A 222 11.54 16.32 20.33
C ALA A 222 10.57 17.50 20.36
N LEU A 223 9.44 17.35 21.05
CA LEU A 223 8.50 18.47 21.25
C LEU A 223 9.16 19.57 22.10
N ASP A 224 9.80 19.17 23.20
CA ASP A 224 10.59 20.05 24.06
C ASP A 224 12.09 19.72 23.91
N SER A 225 12.93 20.74 23.83
CA SER A 225 14.37 20.53 23.71
C SER A 225 14.95 19.70 24.87
N GLY A 226 15.75 18.69 24.55
CA GLY A 226 16.37 17.78 25.52
C GLY A 226 15.44 16.69 26.08
N ASP A 227 14.22 16.56 25.59
CA ASP A 227 13.31 15.46 25.95
C ASP A 227 13.68 14.15 25.24
N TRP A 228 14.05 14.27 23.96
CA TRP A 228 14.54 13.18 23.14
C TRP A 228 15.79 13.66 22.40
N GLU A 229 16.78 12.78 22.29
CA GLU A 229 18.02 13.06 21.59
C GLU A 229 18.25 12.02 20.51
N GLU A 230 18.54 12.48 19.30
CA GLU A 230 18.97 11.61 18.21
C GLU A 230 20.42 11.17 18.41
N SER A 231 20.70 9.89 18.17
CA SER A 231 22.06 9.36 18.18
C SER A 231 22.90 9.96 17.06
N ALA A 232 24.10 10.44 17.42
CA ALA A 232 25.07 10.93 16.45
C ALA A 232 25.66 9.82 15.56
N ASP A 233 25.78 8.61 16.11
CA ASP A 233 26.36 7.44 15.42
C ASP A 233 25.31 6.68 14.59
N GLU A 234 24.04 6.72 15.02
CA GLU A 234 22.92 6.01 14.39
C GLU A 234 21.75 6.98 14.10
N PRO A 235 21.86 7.85 13.07
CA PRO A 235 20.77 8.74 12.67
C PRO A 235 19.47 7.96 12.44
N GLY A 236 18.35 8.47 12.95
CA GLY A 236 17.08 7.73 13.00
C GLY A 236 16.81 6.99 14.30
N THR A 237 17.79 6.94 15.21
CA THR A 237 17.61 6.38 16.54
C THR A 237 17.52 7.49 17.58
N PHE A 238 16.41 7.52 18.32
CA PHE A 238 16.12 8.55 19.31
C PHE A 238 16.07 7.94 20.70
N ALA A 239 16.78 8.53 21.66
CA ALA A 239 16.76 8.12 23.06
C ALA A 239 15.93 9.10 23.89
N SER A 240 15.03 8.60 24.73
CA SER A 240 14.29 9.41 25.68
C SER A 240 15.19 9.84 26.84
N SER A 241 15.08 11.08 27.29
CA SER A 241 15.65 11.48 28.58
C SER A 241 14.70 11.12 29.73
N VAL A 242 15.27 10.67 30.86
CA VAL A 242 14.51 10.46 32.10
C VAL A 242 14.55 11.76 32.88
N LYS A 243 13.43 12.48 32.91
CA LYS A 243 13.27 13.69 33.74
C LYS A 243 12.50 13.38 35.02
N ASP A 244 12.67 14.21 36.05
CA ASP A 244 11.94 14.08 37.31
C ASP A 244 10.44 14.34 37.11
N GLY A 245 9.60 13.51 37.73
CA GLY A 245 8.14 13.61 37.71
C GLY A 245 7.47 12.78 36.61
N GLU A 246 6.14 12.67 36.68
CA GLU A 246 5.31 11.85 35.77
C GLU A 246 5.02 12.53 34.42
N ARG A 247 5.76 13.57 34.05
CA ARG A 247 5.56 14.27 32.77
C ARG A 247 5.91 13.33 31.61
N LEU A 248 5.12 13.36 30.54
CA LEU A 248 5.44 12.70 29.27
C LEU A 248 6.37 13.59 28.45
N SER A 249 7.52 13.05 28.06
CA SER A 249 8.42 13.63 27.06
C SER A 249 8.06 13.09 25.68
N TRP A 250 7.89 13.96 24.69
CA TRP A 250 7.38 13.57 23.37
C TRP A 250 8.42 13.65 22.26
N LEU A 251 8.51 12.59 21.47
CA LEU A 251 9.06 12.60 20.11
C LEU A 251 7.89 12.70 19.13
N ARG A 252 7.89 13.72 18.27
CA ARG A 252 6.77 14.06 17.41
C ARG A 252 7.12 13.93 15.94
N TYR A 253 6.20 13.36 15.18
CA TYR A 253 6.24 13.38 13.73
C TYR A 253 5.60 14.65 13.19
N ARG A 254 6.23 15.26 12.18
CA ARG A 254 5.68 16.32 11.34
C ARG A 254 5.84 15.89 9.89
N HIS A 255 4.76 15.94 9.11
CA HIS A 255 4.84 15.63 7.68
C HIS A 255 5.44 16.81 6.92
N LEU A 256 6.77 16.83 6.82
CA LEU A 256 7.52 17.88 6.12
C LEU A 256 7.87 17.42 4.70
N VAL A 257 7.14 17.90 3.71
CA VAL A 257 7.31 17.54 2.30
C VAL A 257 7.80 18.74 1.49
N PRO A 258 9.08 18.80 1.09
CA PRO A 258 9.55 19.91 0.27
C PRO A 258 8.84 19.89 -1.09
N ASP A 259 8.36 21.05 -1.53
CA ASP A 259 7.84 21.20 -2.88
C ASP A 259 8.97 21.22 -3.93
N GLN A 260 8.61 21.33 -5.21
CA GLN A 260 9.57 21.30 -6.31
C GLN A 260 10.49 22.53 -6.37
N GLU A 261 10.01 23.70 -5.95
CA GLU A 261 10.82 24.93 -5.89
C GLU A 261 11.81 24.87 -4.74
N GLN A 262 11.34 24.40 -3.57
CA GLN A 262 12.19 24.13 -2.42
C GLN A 262 13.25 23.09 -2.76
N TRP A 263 12.90 21.99 -3.43
CA TRP A 263 13.87 21.00 -3.92
C TRP A 263 14.91 21.60 -4.85
N ARG A 264 14.52 22.48 -5.79
CA ARG A 264 15.46 23.18 -6.68
C ARG A 264 16.42 24.07 -5.90
N SER A 265 15.97 24.74 -4.85
CA SER A 265 16.82 25.56 -3.99
C SER A 265 17.78 24.70 -3.16
N ILE A 266 17.25 23.68 -2.47
CA ILE A 266 18.03 22.72 -1.68
C ILE A 266 19.13 22.06 -2.52
N GLN A 267 18.81 21.61 -3.74
CA GLN A 267 19.78 20.98 -4.64
C GLN A 267 20.85 21.94 -5.17
N ARG A 268 20.57 23.25 -5.18
CA ARG A 268 21.55 24.30 -5.51
C ARG A 268 22.36 24.77 -4.29
N GLY A 269 22.16 24.16 -3.12
CA GLY A 269 22.77 24.60 -1.86
C GLY A 269 22.22 25.95 -1.38
N GLN A 270 21.02 26.32 -1.80
CA GLN A 270 20.34 27.56 -1.42
C GLN A 270 19.30 27.25 -0.34
N GLU A 271 19.06 28.22 0.55
CA GLU A 271 17.98 28.12 1.51
C GLU A 271 16.63 28.15 0.78
N PRO A 272 15.75 27.16 1.00
CA PRO A 272 14.44 27.14 0.37
C PRO A 272 13.57 28.27 0.91
N GLU A 273 12.91 29.00 0.01
CA GLU A 273 11.94 30.03 0.39
C GLU A 273 10.81 29.42 1.24
N GLY A 274 10.38 30.14 2.27
CA GLY A 274 9.34 29.69 3.21
C GLY A 274 9.78 28.66 4.26
N GLY A 275 10.93 28.01 4.08
CA GLY A 275 11.42 26.99 5.01
C GLY A 275 10.52 25.74 5.13
N PRO A 276 10.79 24.84 6.09
CA PRO A 276 9.94 23.69 6.35
C PRO A 276 8.60 24.10 6.96
N ALA A 277 7.51 23.67 6.35
CA ALA A 277 6.16 23.79 6.88
C ALA A 277 5.53 22.39 6.99
N PRO A 278 4.95 22.01 8.15
CA PRO A 278 4.17 20.79 8.25
C PRO A 278 2.93 20.90 7.37
N SER A 279 2.56 19.78 6.76
CA SER A 279 1.28 19.63 6.07
C SER A 279 0.51 18.45 6.66
N LEU A 280 -0.77 18.37 6.33
CA LEU A 280 -1.56 17.17 6.52
C LEU A 280 -0.97 16.00 5.71
N VAL A 281 -1.20 14.78 6.19
CA VAL A 281 -0.87 13.56 5.45
C VAL A 281 -1.90 13.38 4.33
N GLU A 282 -1.42 13.12 3.13
CA GLU A 282 -2.24 13.06 1.91
C GLU A 282 -2.25 11.68 1.26
N ASP A 283 -3.25 11.40 0.41
CA ASP A 283 -3.37 10.20 -0.44
C ASP A 283 -2.34 10.15 -1.59
N PHE A 284 -1.14 10.69 -1.37
CA PHE A 284 -0.09 10.66 -2.37
C PHE A 284 0.40 9.23 -2.63
N LEU A 285 0.50 8.85 -3.90
CA LEU A 285 1.10 7.61 -4.35
C LEU A 285 2.10 7.87 -5.48
N SER A 286 3.38 7.50 -5.28
CA SER A 286 4.42 7.64 -6.32
C SER A 286 4.05 7.02 -7.65
N TYR A 287 3.27 5.93 -7.63
CA TYR A 287 2.81 5.25 -8.83
C TYR A 287 2.08 6.23 -9.77
N ASN A 288 1.33 7.19 -9.22
CA ASN A 288 0.49 8.13 -9.98
C ASN A 288 1.24 9.38 -10.47
N SER A 289 2.49 9.55 -10.02
CA SER A 289 3.31 10.73 -10.31
C SER A 289 4.01 10.73 -11.68
N ASN A 290 3.62 9.82 -12.58
CA ASN A 290 4.24 9.68 -13.89
C ASN A 290 4.00 10.93 -14.75
N GLN A 291 5.08 11.52 -15.28
CA GLN A 291 5.01 12.68 -16.16
C GLN A 291 5.86 12.51 -17.42
N GLY A 292 5.37 13.04 -18.56
CA GLY A 292 6.09 13.09 -19.84
C GLY A 292 6.97 14.35 -20.00
N LYS A 293 7.82 14.39 -21.05
CA LYS A 293 8.70 15.55 -21.35
C LYS A 293 7.94 16.87 -21.54
N THR A 294 6.76 16.82 -22.13
CA THR A 294 5.91 18.02 -22.38
C THR A 294 5.26 18.56 -21.11
N GLU A 295 5.24 17.78 -20.03
CA GLU A 295 4.64 18.14 -18.73
C GLU A 295 5.70 18.65 -17.74
N LEU A 296 6.95 18.86 -18.19
CA LEU A 296 8.04 19.38 -17.35
C LEU A 296 7.69 20.72 -16.69
N GLY A 297 6.89 21.54 -17.38
CA GLY A 297 6.40 22.83 -16.92
C GLY A 297 5.01 22.80 -16.27
N SER A 298 4.41 21.64 -16.02
CA SER A 298 3.13 21.49 -15.31
C SER A 298 3.37 20.95 -13.90
N PRO A 299 2.52 21.32 -12.92
CA PRO A 299 2.59 20.72 -11.60
C PRO A 299 2.40 19.20 -11.66
N PRO A 300 2.99 18.41 -10.75
CA PRO A 300 2.69 16.99 -10.65
C PRO A 300 1.19 16.79 -10.37
N ILE A 301 0.63 15.72 -10.93
CA ILE A 301 -0.70 15.25 -10.51
C ILE A 301 -0.54 14.84 -9.05
N ILE A 302 -1.23 15.55 -8.15
CA ILE A 302 -1.29 15.26 -6.73
C ILE A 302 -2.73 14.93 -6.36
N GLU A 303 -2.87 13.97 -5.45
CA GLU A 303 -4.13 13.53 -4.85
C GLU A 303 -4.11 13.98 -3.37
N PRO A 304 -4.35 15.27 -3.11
CA PRO A 304 -4.25 15.94 -1.80
C PRO A 304 -5.38 15.57 -0.83
N HIS A 305 -6.01 14.40 -0.95
CA HIS A 305 -7.03 14.01 0.02
C HIS A 305 -6.34 13.83 1.37
N TRP A 306 -6.80 14.55 2.39
CA TRP A 306 -6.31 14.33 3.74
C TRP A 306 -6.70 12.93 4.19
N VAL A 307 -5.74 12.22 4.80
CA VAL A 307 -5.95 10.89 5.37
C VAL A 307 -5.56 10.94 6.84
N GLY A 308 -6.57 10.96 7.73
CA GLY A 308 -6.43 10.88 9.20
C GLY A 308 -6.19 9.46 9.71
N ASP A 309 -6.60 8.48 8.90
CA ASP A 309 -6.39 7.06 9.16
C ASP A 309 -4.92 6.66 8.98
N LEU A 310 -4.20 6.64 10.10
CA LEU A 310 -2.75 6.49 10.14
C LEU A 310 -2.33 5.25 10.93
N ALA A 311 -1.15 4.77 10.58
CA ALA A 311 -0.44 3.75 11.34
C ALA A 311 1.04 4.14 11.49
N VAL A 312 1.62 3.75 12.63
CA VAL A 312 3.05 3.87 12.88
C VAL A 312 3.62 2.52 13.30
N GLU A 313 4.77 2.16 12.75
CA GLU A 313 5.56 0.99 13.18
C GLU A 313 6.98 1.42 13.49
N PHE A 314 7.55 0.91 14.57
CA PHE A 314 8.91 1.25 15.00
C PHE A 314 9.50 0.17 15.89
N ASP A 315 10.81 0.22 16.06
CA ASP A 315 11.53 -0.61 17.02
C ASP A 315 11.65 0.15 18.34
N LEU A 316 11.23 -0.48 19.43
CA LEU A 316 11.30 0.02 20.79
C LEU A 316 12.34 -0.79 21.56
N GLU A 317 13.42 -0.14 22.00
CA GLU A 317 14.39 -0.71 22.92
C GLU A 317 14.13 -0.18 24.33
N VAL A 318 13.76 -1.07 25.24
CA VAL A 318 13.51 -0.76 26.66
C VAL A 318 14.78 -1.03 27.45
N GLU A 319 15.33 -0.01 28.12
CA GLU A 319 16.54 -0.19 28.95
C GLU A 319 16.19 -0.61 30.39
N SER A 320 15.04 -0.17 30.91
CA SER A 320 14.54 -0.54 32.24
C SER A 320 13.04 -0.77 32.23
N GLY A 321 12.56 -1.86 32.86
CA GLY A 321 11.14 -2.22 32.97
C GLY A 321 10.36 -1.39 33.99
N ARG A 322 10.44 -0.06 33.90
CA ARG A 322 9.71 0.88 34.75
C ARG A 322 9.32 2.12 33.96
N GLY A 323 8.24 2.77 34.39
CA GLY A 323 7.67 3.90 33.69
C GLY A 323 6.72 3.46 32.58
N ARG A 324 6.35 4.42 31.72
CA ARG A 324 5.37 4.22 30.66
C ARG A 324 5.88 4.71 29.31
N VAL A 325 5.48 4.02 28.26
CA VAL A 325 5.62 4.45 26.86
C VAL A 325 4.21 4.68 26.31
N VAL A 326 4.00 5.79 25.62
CA VAL A 326 2.72 6.14 25.01
C VAL A 326 2.92 6.31 23.52
N VAL A 327 2.17 5.61 22.69
CA VAL A 327 2.11 5.85 21.25
C VAL A 327 0.79 6.59 20.97
N GLU A 328 0.85 7.72 20.29
CA GLU A 328 -0.29 8.57 19.97
C GLU A 328 -0.45 8.72 18.46
N LEU A 329 -1.70 8.59 18.00
CA LEU A 329 -2.17 8.96 16.67
C LEU A 329 -3.26 10.02 16.88
N ILE A 330 -3.27 11.09 16.09
CA ILE A 330 -4.28 12.15 16.13
C ILE A 330 -5.04 12.14 14.81
N GLU A 331 -6.36 12.23 14.93
CA GLU A 331 -7.28 12.36 13.81
C GLU A 331 -8.35 13.39 14.17
N ALA A 332 -8.52 14.41 13.33
CA ALA A 332 -9.48 15.50 13.55
C ALA A 332 -9.33 16.13 14.95
N GLY A 333 -8.09 16.36 15.38
CA GLY A 333 -7.78 16.88 16.71
C GLY A 333 -7.93 15.89 17.87
N VAL A 334 -8.49 14.69 17.66
CA VAL A 334 -8.77 13.70 18.71
C VAL A 334 -7.56 12.77 18.92
N PRO A 335 -6.96 12.73 20.13
CA PRO A 335 -5.83 11.86 20.39
C PRO A 335 -6.25 10.42 20.72
N MET A 336 -5.72 9.49 19.94
CA MET A 336 -5.82 8.04 20.11
C MET A 336 -4.50 7.51 20.67
N ARG A 337 -4.53 6.89 21.85
CA ARG A 337 -3.30 6.48 22.55
C ARG A 337 -3.29 5.01 22.89
N CYS A 338 -2.12 4.41 22.76
CA CYS A 338 -1.75 3.17 23.43
C CYS A 338 -0.72 3.49 24.51
N THR A 339 -1.09 3.31 25.78
CA THR A 339 -0.17 3.45 26.92
C THR A 339 0.30 2.06 27.35
N ILE A 340 1.62 1.85 27.36
CA ILE A 340 2.27 0.63 27.78
C ILE A 340 2.94 0.90 29.14
N ASP A 341 2.47 0.21 30.17
CA ASP A 341 3.14 0.18 31.47
C ASP A 341 4.28 -0.85 31.42
N LEU A 342 5.52 -0.38 31.56
CA LEU A 342 6.70 -1.24 31.41
C LEU A 342 6.97 -2.11 32.66
N ALA A 343 6.34 -1.81 33.80
CA ALA A 343 6.46 -2.62 35.00
C ALA A 343 5.44 -3.76 35.00
N GLU A 344 4.23 -3.50 34.51
CA GLU A 344 3.14 -4.49 34.44
C GLU A 344 3.10 -5.27 33.10
N GLY A 345 3.75 -4.76 32.06
CA GLY A 345 3.66 -5.31 30.70
C GLY A 345 2.26 -5.16 30.08
N GLN A 346 1.44 -4.25 30.61
CA GLN A 346 0.06 -4.03 30.19
C GLN A 346 -0.03 -2.85 29.21
N ALA A 347 -0.80 -3.03 28.14
CA ALA A 347 -1.22 -1.96 27.25
C ALA A 347 -2.66 -1.53 27.56
N THR A 348 -2.91 -0.22 27.53
CA THR A 348 -4.24 0.39 27.64
C THR A 348 -4.48 1.28 26.43
N LEU A 349 -5.62 1.11 25.77
CA LEU A 349 -6.04 1.93 24.64
C LEU A 349 -6.97 3.04 25.14
N THR A 350 -6.82 4.26 24.62
CA THR A 350 -7.69 5.39 24.96
C THR A 350 -8.01 6.26 23.76
N ARG A 351 -9.22 6.83 23.72
CA ARG A 351 -9.63 7.91 22.81
C ARG A 351 -9.97 9.14 23.63
N ASP A 352 -9.30 10.25 23.39
CA ASP A 352 -9.48 11.50 24.16
C ASP A 352 -9.43 11.28 25.68
N GLY A 353 -8.50 10.43 26.13
CA GLY A 353 -8.35 10.05 27.54
C GLY A 353 -9.38 9.05 28.07
N VAL A 354 -10.43 8.73 27.32
CA VAL A 354 -11.41 7.69 27.68
C VAL A 354 -10.85 6.30 27.34
N ILE A 355 -10.84 5.39 28.31
CA ILE A 355 -10.34 4.03 28.13
C ILE A 355 -11.24 3.23 27.19
N LEU A 356 -10.62 2.57 26.21
CA LEU A 356 -11.24 1.67 25.26
C LEU A 356 -10.98 0.21 25.69
N GLY A 357 -12.04 -0.48 26.11
CA GLY A 357 -11.95 -1.88 26.55
C GLY A 357 -11.22 -2.05 27.89
N THR A 358 -10.65 -3.24 28.11
CA THR A 358 -9.85 -3.54 29.31
C THR A 358 -8.36 -3.60 28.96
N PRO A 359 -7.45 -3.21 29.86
CA PRO A 359 -6.02 -3.41 29.68
C PRO A 359 -5.67 -4.85 29.32
N GLN A 360 -4.67 -5.04 28.46
CA GLN A 360 -4.22 -6.36 27.99
C GLN A 360 -2.71 -6.50 28.12
N ALA A 361 -2.24 -7.71 28.44
CA ALA A 361 -0.81 -8.02 28.39
C ALA A 361 -0.29 -7.87 26.96
N CYS A 362 0.73 -7.03 26.75
CA CYS A 362 1.22 -6.68 25.42
C CYS A 362 2.46 -7.45 24.99
N GLY A 363 3.09 -8.19 25.90
CA GLY A 363 4.31 -8.97 25.65
C GLY A 363 5.61 -8.16 25.73
N ILE A 364 5.54 -6.91 26.20
CA ILE A 364 6.71 -6.10 26.55
C ILE A 364 6.99 -6.32 28.04
N ASP A 365 7.74 -7.38 28.35
CA ASP A 365 7.84 -7.94 29.70
C ASP A 365 9.17 -7.59 30.41
N GLY A 366 9.77 -6.45 30.04
CA GLY A 366 11.02 -5.94 30.62
C GLY A 366 12.01 -5.39 29.58
N PRO A 367 13.29 -5.23 29.95
CA PRO A 367 14.32 -4.75 29.04
C PRO A 367 14.49 -5.65 27.81
N GLY A 368 14.62 -5.04 26.63
CA GLY A 368 14.68 -5.75 25.36
C GLY A 368 14.31 -4.88 24.17
N ARG A 369 14.37 -5.46 22.97
CA ARG A 369 13.95 -4.81 21.72
C ARG A 369 12.66 -5.45 21.21
N TYR A 370 11.69 -4.61 20.86
CA TYR A 370 10.35 -5.02 20.44
C TYR A 370 9.95 -4.26 19.18
N ARG A 371 9.30 -4.92 18.21
CA ARG A 371 8.67 -4.26 17.06
C ARG A 371 7.24 -3.90 17.43
N VAL A 372 6.96 -2.60 17.58
CA VAL A 372 5.64 -2.09 17.95
C VAL A 372 4.97 -1.48 16.73
N GLY A 373 3.67 -1.73 16.57
CA GLY A 373 2.84 -1.00 15.62
C GLY A 373 1.47 -0.66 16.19
N LEU A 374 1.02 0.55 15.87
CA LEU A 374 -0.29 1.08 16.25
C LEU A 374 -0.96 1.62 14.99
N ALA A 375 -2.24 1.29 14.78
CA ALA A 375 -3.07 1.86 13.72
C ALA A 375 -4.38 2.40 14.30
N ASN A 376 -4.76 3.58 13.85
CA ASN A 376 -6.09 4.15 13.99
C ASN A 376 -6.70 4.18 12.59
N VAL A 377 -7.50 3.16 12.25
CA VAL A 377 -8.05 2.99 10.90
C VAL A 377 -9.45 2.39 11.00
N ASP A 378 -10.38 2.87 10.18
CA ASP A 378 -11.79 2.46 10.13
C ASP A 378 -12.47 2.49 11.52
N ASP A 379 -12.36 3.58 12.27
CA ASP A 379 -12.89 3.70 13.65
C ASP A 379 -12.45 2.58 14.61
N ARG A 380 -11.18 2.15 14.50
CA ARG A 380 -10.64 1.08 15.33
C ARG A 380 -9.16 1.25 15.63
N LEU A 381 -8.85 1.27 16.94
CA LEU A 381 -7.49 1.31 17.42
C LEU A 381 -6.92 -0.11 17.53
N THR A 382 -5.81 -0.37 16.83
CA THR A 382 -5.23 -1.70 16.70
C THR A 382 -3.75 -1.72 17.06
N LEU A 383 -3.36 -2.54 18.03
CA LEU A 383 -1.98 -2.72 18.50
C LEU A 383 -1.42 -4.07 18.05
N TRP A 384 -0.18 -4.08 17.58
CA TRP A 384 0.63 -5.28 17.48
C TRP A 384 2.03 -5.11 18.03
N VAL A 385 2.57 -6.16 18.66
CA VAL A 385 3.90 -6.21 19.24
C VAL A 385 4.55 -7.54 18.85
N ASP A 386 5.68 -7.49 18.15
CA ASP A 386 6.39 -8.68 17.62
C ASP A 386 5.46 -9.66 16.87
N GLY A 387 4.49 -9.09 16.13
CA GLY A 387 3.49 -9.83 15.37
C GLY A 387 2.32 -10.37 16.19
N ARG A 388 2.33 -10.28 17.52
CA ARG A 388 1.19 -10.58 18.40
C ARG A 388 0.20 -9.42 18.41
N THR A 389 -1.08 -9.71 18.63
CA THR A 389 -2.16 -8.70 18.62
C THR A 389 -2.92 -8.76 19.95
N PRO A 390 -2.49 -8.00 20.98
CA PRO A 390 -3.03 -8.11 22.34
C PRO A 390 -4.54 -7.89 22.43
N PHE A 391 -5.10 -7.11 21.51
CA PHE A 391 -6.53 -6.79 21.42
C PHE A 391 -7.25 -7.52 20.27
N GLY A 392 -6.71 -8.63 19.77
CA GLY A 392 -7.30 -9.39 18.66
C GLY A 392 -7.31 -8.57 17.36
N GLU A 393 -8.48 -8.20 16.87
CA GLU A 393 -8.68 -7.36 15.69
C GLU A 393 -8.50 -5.86 15.98
N GLY A 394 -8.43 -5.45 17.26
CA GLY A 394 -8.44 -4.06 17.71
C GLY A 394 -9.72 -3.71 18.48
N VAL A 395 -9.75 -2.51 19.07
CA VAL A 395 -10.90 -2.01 19.84
C VAL A 395 -11.57 -0.89 19.05
N SER A 396 -12.83 -1.12 18.65
CA SER A 396 -13.63 -0.13 17.94
C SER A 396 -14.15 0.94 18.89
N TYR A 397 -14.32 2.14 18.36
CA TYR A 397 -14.99 3.24 19.04
C TYR A 397 -16.09 3.82 18.13
N GLU A 398 -16.94 4.66 18.70
CA GLU A 398 -18.00 5.34 17.97
C GLU A 398 -17.57 6.77 17.63
N VAL A 399 -17.91 7.17 16.42
CA VAL A 399 -17.73 8.51 15.88
C VAL A 399 -19.06 8.94 15.31
N ASP A 400 -19.43 10.18 15.57
CA ASP A 400 -20.55 10.81 14.88
C ASP A 400 -20.09 11.22 13.48
N HIS A 401 -20.60 10.50 12.48
CA HIS A 401 -20.31 10.74 11.08
C HIS A 401 -21.43 11.54 10.40
N GLU A 402 -22.38 12.12 11.13
CA GLU A 402 -23.41 12.98 10.52
C GLU A 402 -22.78 14.25 9.91
N GLU A 403 -21.72 14.77 10.51
CA GLU A 403 -20.94 15.90 10.01
C GLU A 403 -19.56 15.44 9.46
N PRO A 404 -19.04 16.10 8.40
CA PRO A 404 -17.68 15.88 7.93
C PRO A 404 -16.64 16.03 9.04
N GLN A 405 -15.73 15.07 9.15
CA GLN A 405 -14.57 15.26 10.00
C GLN A 405 -13.61 16.24 9.32
N GLN A 406 -13.28 17.32 10.02
CA GLN A 406 -12.30 18.29 9.55
C GLN A 406 -10.97 18.09 10.28
N PRO A 407 -9.83 18.26 9.57
CA PRO A 407 -8.54 18.28 10.24
C PRO A 407 -8.46 19.50 11.16
N GLU A 408 -7.67 19.38 12.22
CA GLU A 408 -7.35 20.46 13.16
C GLU A 408 -5.84 20.74 13.20
N LEU A 409 -5.43 21.79 13.92
CA LEU A 409 -4.01 22.16 14.06
C LEU A 409 -3.14 20.98 14.55
N ALA A 410 -3.69 20.10 15.39
CA ALA A 410 -2.98 18.94 15.92
C ALA A 410 -2.63 17.90 14.84
N ASP A 411 -3.40 17.83 13.74
CA ASP A 411 -3.17 16.94 12.60
C ASP A 411 -1.93 17.34 11.75
N LEU A 412 -1.33 18.52 12.00
CA LEU A 412 -0.01 18.88 11.46
C LEU A 412 1.15 18.17 12.19
N SER A 413 0.88 17.54 13.33
CA SER A 413 1.83 16.66 14.03
C SER A 413 1.14 15.39 14.55
N PRO A 414 0.62 14.54 13.64
CA PRO A 414 -0.41 13.58 13.96
C PRO A 414 0.09 12.33 14.69
N ILE A 415 1.39 12.17 14.88
CA ILE A 415 1.97 10.97 15.51
C ILE A 415 2.97 11.40 16.59
N GLY A 416 2.88 10.75 17.76
CA GLY A 416 3.77 10.98 18.88
C GLY A 416 4.20 9.69 19.57
N ILE A 417 5.44 9.64 20.03
CA ILE A 417 5.93 8.63 20.96
C ILE A 417 6.35 9.35 22.25
N GLY A 418 5.63 9.07 23.32
CA GLY A 418 5.82 9.61 24.65
C GLY A 418 6.56 8.64 25.56
N ALA A 419 7.44 9.14 26.41
CA ALA A 419 8.04 8.36 27.49
C ALA A 419 7.87 9.12 28.82
N SER A 420 7.64 8.41 29.91
CA SER A 420 7.61 9.02 31.25
C SER A 420 8.16 8.04 32.27
N LEU A 421 9.13 8.49 33.07
CA LEU A 421 9.90 7.66 34.00
C LEU A 421 10.53 6.41 33.37
N ALA A 422 10.64 6.39 32.04
CA ALA A 422 11.11 5.29 31.22
C ALA A 422 12.35 5.74 30.45
N ARG A 423 13.35 4.86 30.36
CA ARG A 423 14.50 5.04 29.48
C ARG A 423 14.38 4.07 28.32
N VAL A 424 14.11 4.62 27.15
CA VAL A 424 13.88 3.86 25.93
C VAL A 424 14.62 4.48 24.75
N ARG A 425 14.93 3.66 23.75
CA ARG A 425 15.34 4.11 22.42
C ARG A 425 14.29 3.69 21.41
N VAL A 426 14.06 4.52 20.41
CA VAL A 426 13.19 4.21 19.28
C VAL A 426 13.93 4.39 17.96
N SER A 427 13.71 3.48 17.03
CA SER A 427 14.31 3.51 15.69
C SER A 427 13.39 2.85 14.66
N ASP A 428 13.81 2.81 13.39
CA ASP A 428 13.06 2.15 12.31
C ASP A 428 11.60 2.63 12.20
N LEU A 429 11.40 3.95 12.38
CA LEU A 429 10.12 4.65 12.39
C LEU A 429 9.51 4.71 10.98
N VAL A 430 8.38 4.04 10.81
CA VAL A 430 7.64 3.96 9.55
C VAL A 430 6.21 4.45 9.76
N VAL A 431 5.83 5.47 9.00
CA VAL A 431 4.48 6.02 8.94
C VAL A 431 3.76 5.48 7.72
N ARG A 432 2.53 5.03 7.92
CA ARG A 432 1.62 4.55 6.88
C ARG A 432 0.25 5.18 7.06
N ARG A 433 -0.55 5.09 6.01
CA ARG A 433 -1.94 5.54 5.99
C ARG A 433 -2.83 4.44 5.43
N ASP A 434 -4.13 4.61 5.58
CA ASP A 434 -5.09 3.80 4.85
C ASP A 434 -5.30 4.28 3.39
N ILE A 435 -6.04 3.49 2.62
CA ILE A 435 -6.51 3.83 1.27
C ILE A 435 -7.63 4.85 1.36
N TYR A 436 -7.53 5.95 0.62
CA TYR A 436 -8.64 6.88 0.46
C TYR A 436 -9.49 6.50 -0.76
N TYR A 437 -10.71 6.00 -0.55
CA TYR A 437 -11.63 5.72 -1.66
C TYR A 437 -12.30 7.00 -2.17
N THR A 438 -12.10 7.27 -3.46
CA THR A 438 -12.61 8.46 -4.15
C THR A 438 -14.03 8.28 -4.66
N LEU A 439 -14.79 9.37 -4.72
CA LEU A 439 -16.25 9.40 -4.90
C LEU A 439 -16.67 9.46 -6.37
N SER A 440 -16.01 10.29 -7.15
CA SER A 440 -16.49 10.73 -8.46
C SER A 440 -16.12 9.71 -9.54
N PRO A 441 -17.05 9.25 -10.39
CA PRO A 441 -16.67 8.37 -11.49
C PRO A 441 -15.90 9.19 -12.52
N ASN A 442 -14.75 8.70 -12.97
CA ASN A 442 -13.91 9.36 -14.00
C ASN A 442 -13.35 10.76 -13.75
N ALA A 443 -13.77 11.43 -12.69
CA ALA A 443 -13.25 12.70 -12.24
C ALA A 443 -12.33 12.54 -11.03
N SER A 444 -11.50 13.55 -10.78
CA SER A 444 -10.97 13.76 -9.44
C SER A 444 -12.07 14.32 -8.56
N ASP A 445 -12.15 13.94 -7.29
CA ASP A 445 -13.08 14.57 -6.33
C ASP A 445 -12.81 16.07 -6.16
N LEU A 446 -11.65 16.51 -6.63
CA LEU A 446 -11.19 17.90 -6.60
C LEU A 446 -11.63 18.70 -7.83
N GLU A 447 -12.34 18.12 -8.81
CA GLU A 447 -12.78 18.86 -10.00
C GLU A 447 -13.69 20.05 -9.67
N GLY A 448 -14.43 19.99 -8.55
CA GLY A 448 -15.20 21.12 -8.01
C GLY A 448 -14.35 22.32 -7.55
N PHE A 449 -13.05 22.12 -7.32
CA PHE A 449 -12.05 23.14 -6.95
C PHE A 449 -11.19 23.58 -8.14
N GLY A 450 -11.48 23.09 -9.35
CA GLY A 450 -10.73 23.33 -10.57
C GLY A 450 -10.13 22.04 -11.14
N THR A 451 -9.58 22.11 -12.36
CA THR A 451 -9.03 20.90 -13.01
C THR A 451 -7.67 20.46 -12.47
N LEU A 452 -7.11 21.21 -11.49
CA LEU A 452 -5.73 21.12 -11.01
C LEU A 452 -4.70 21.20 -12.15
N ARG A 453 -5.04 21.91 -13.24
CA ARG A 453 -4.18 22.05 -14.43
C ARG A 453 -3.35 23.32 -14.41
N SER A 454 -3.59 24.23 -13.46
CA SER A 454 -2.79 25.43 -13.26
C SER A 454 -1.86 25.34 -12.05
N TRP A 455 -0.72 26.04 -12.11
CA TRP A 455 0.18 26.19 -10.96
C TRP A 455 -0.46 26.95 -9.80
N ASP A 456 -1.46 27.79 -10.05
CA ASP A 456 -2.15 28.54 -9.01
C ASP A 456 -3.06 27.64 -8.17
N GLU A 457 -3.85 26.78 -8.81
CA GLU A 457 -4.67 25.76 -8.13
C GLU A 457 -3.80 24.80 -7.32
N TYR A 458 -2.70 24.31 -7.91
CA TYR A 458 -1.73 23.46 -7.20
C TYR A 458 -1.14 24.15 -5.97
N ARG A 459 -0.71 25.42 -6.10
CA ARG A 459 -0.13 26.17 -4.99
C ARG A 459 -1.16 26.48 -3.91
N TRP A 460 -2.40 26.78 -4.29
CA TRP A 460 -3.49 26.97 -3.34
C TRP A 460 -3.70 25.71 -2.50
N LEU A 461 -3.73 24.55 -3.16
CA LEU A 461 -3.99 23.27 -2.55
C LEU A 461 -2.88 22.84 -1.59
N VAL A 462 -1.61 22.92 -2.02
CA VAL A 462 -0.46 22.66 -1.15
C VAL A 462 -0.49 23.56 0.08
N ARG A 463 -0.86 24.84 -0.08
CA ARG A 463 -1.02 25.76 1.06
C ARG A 463 -2.19 25.39 1.96
N ALA A 464 -3.32 24.95 1.41
CA ALA A 464 -4.48 24.53 2.19
C ALA A 464 -4.14 23.35 3.11
N MET A 465 -3.27 22.43 2.66
CA MET A 465 -2.79 21.30 3.47
C MET A 465 -1.88 21.71 4.63
N SER A 466 -1.33 22.92 4.65
CA SER A 466 -0.43 23.40 5.72
C SER A 466 -1.01 24.55 6.55
N ASP A 467 -2.20 25.06 6.19
CA ASP A 467 -2.81 26.25 6.79
C ASP A 467 -4.12 25.87 7.51
N PRO A 468 -4.12 25.80 8.85
CA PRO A 468 -5.31 25.44 9.63
C PRO A 468 -6.53 26.33 9.37
N SER A 469 -6.33 27.58 8.92
CA SER A 469 -7.46 28.46 8.58
C SER A 469 -8.24 28.00 7.35
N ARG A 470 -7.68 27.08 6.56
CA ARG A 470 -8.26 26.51 5.34
C ARG A 470 -8.76 25.07 5.50
N PHE A 471 -8.55 24.43 6.64
CA PHE A 471 -9.02 23.06 6.88
C PHE A 471 -10.54 22.88 6.70
N PRO A 472 -11.41 23.86 7.05
CA PRO A 472 -12.83 23.77 6.72
C PRO A 472 -13.15 23.74 5.22
N GLU A 473 -12.23 24.21 4.36
CA GLU A 473 -12.37 24.11 2.90
C GLU A 473 -12.10 22.68 2.41
N LEU A 474 -11.18 21.97 3.06
CA LEU A 474 -10.85 20.57 2.77
C LEU A 474 -11.98 19.63 3.22
N ALA A 475 -12.58 19.88 4.38
CA ALA A 475 -13.71 19.07 4.89
C ALA A 475 -14.95 19.09 3.97
N ARG A 476 -15.09 20.10 3.10
CA ARG A 476 -16.17 20.14 2.09
C ARG A 476 -16.02 19.09 0.99
N LEU A 477 -14.85 18.47 0.87
CA LEU A 477 -14.62 17.37 -0.07
C LEU A 477 -15.24 16.05 0.40
N ASP A 478 -15.83 16.03 1.61
CA ASP A 478 -16.36 14.87 2.29
C ASP A 478 -17.86 14.62 2.04
N GLU A 479 -18.43 15.14 0.93
CA GLU A 479 -19.82 14.87 0.60
C GLU A 479 -20.02 13.37 0.32
N PRO A 480 -20.84 12.65 1.11
CA PRO A 480 -20.96 11.20 0.96
C PRO A 480 -21.62 10.82 -0.36
N ARG A 481 -21.21 9.67 -0.91
CA ARG A 481 -21.89 9.06 -2.06
C ARG A 481 -22.36 7.66 -1.72
N THR A 482 -23.64 7.39 -1.97
CA THR A 482 -24.27 6.09 -1.73
C THR A 482 -24.51 5.33 -3.04
N PHE A 483 -24.35 4.01 -2.98
CA PHE A 483 -24.49 3.06 -4.06
C PHE A 483 -25.38 1.90 -3.60
N GLU A 484 -26.53 1.72 -4.23
CA GLU A 484 -27.40 0.56 -4.00
C GLU A 484 -26.85 -0.67 -4.73
N ILE A 485 -26.68 -1.79 -4.04
CA ILE A 485 -26.16 -3.03 -4.61
C ILE A 485 -27.22 -4.12 -4.52
N ARG A 486 -27.79 -4.48 -5.66
CA ARG A 486 -28.90 -5.44 -5.71
C ARG A 486 -28.47 -6.86 -5.36
N PRO A 487 -29.40 -7.74 -4.97
CA PRO A 487 -29.13 -9.16 -4.83
C PRO A 487 -28.49 -9.76 -6.11
N GLY A 488 -27.48 -10.62 -5.95
CA GLY A 488 -26.70 -11.17 -7.06
C GLY A 488 -25.76 -10.18 -7.77
N ARG A 489 -25.56 -8.97 -7.21
CA ARG A 489 -24.65 -7.95 -7.73
C ARG A 489 -23.57 -7.62 -6.69
N TYR A 490 -22.40 -7.23 -7.17
CA TYR A 490 -21.26 -6.84 -6.34
C TYR A 490 -20.74 -5.48 -6.79
N MET A 491 -20.00 -4.79 -5.93
CA MET A 491 -19.27 -3.57 -6.30
C MET A 491 -17.77 -3.78 -6.04
N MET A 492 -16.95 -3.34 -6.99
CA MET A 492 -15.50 -3.56 -6.96
C MET A 492 -14.75 -2.24 -7.12
N MET A 493 -13.72 -1.98 -6.31
CA MET A 493 -12.86 -0.81 -6.40
C MET A 493 -11.38 -1.19 -6.46
N GLY A 494 -10.59 -0.37 -7.16
CA GLY A 494 -9.14 -0.53 -7.16
C GLY A 494 -8.51 0.06 -5.91
N ASP A 495 -7.45 -0.56 -5.42
CA ASP A 495 -6.66 -0.04 -4.28
C ASP A 495 -5.95 1.27 -4.62
N ASN A 496 -5.67 1.52 -5.91
CA ASN A 496 -5.26 2.83 -6.41
C ASN A 496 -6.50 3.63 -6.82
N SER A 497 -7.34 4.04 -5.86
CA SER A 497 -8.64 4.65 -6.14
C SER A 497 -8.59 5.81 -7.14
N PRO A 498 -7.59 6.71 -7.10
CA PRO A 498 -7.49 7.79 -8.07
C PRO A 498 -7.16 7.36 -9.51
N ARG A 499 -6.50 6.21 -9.71
CA ARG A 499 -6.31 5.59 -11.04
C ARG A 499 -7.33 4.50 -11.36
N SER A 500 -8.22 4.19 -10.44
CA SER A 500 -9.35 3.26 -10.61
C SER A 500 -10.67 4.00 -10.82
N LYS A 501 -10.61 5.02 -11.69
CA LYS A 501 -11.69 5.95 -12.05
C LYS A 501 -13.00 5.28 -12.50
N ASP A 502 -12.85 4.13 -13.14
CA ASP A 502 -13.88 3.23 -13.65
C ASP A 502 -14.73 2.56 -12.56
N SER A 503 -14.21 2.44 -11.34
CA SER A 503 -14.83 1.59 -10.31
C SER A 503 -16.13 2.12 -9.70
N ARG A 504 -16.50 3.37 -9.97
CA ARG A 504 -17.78 3.96 -9.52
C ARG A 504 -18.85 3.95 -10.61
N ALA A 505 -18.51 3.58 -11.84
CA ALA A 505 -19.43 3.43 -12.96
C ALA A 505 -18.75 2.62 -14.08
N TRP A 506 -19.21 1.41 -14.36
CA TRP A 506 -18.75 0.56 -15.45
C TRP A 506 -19.39 0.92 -16.80
N ASP A 507 -20.27 1.91 -16.86
CA ASP A 507 -21.03 2.25 -18.07
C ASP A 507 -20.32 3.33 -18.88
N ARG A 508 -20.07 3.08 -20.17
CA ARG A 508 -19.43 3.98 -21.15
C ARG A 508 -20.09 5.36 -21.23
N PHE A 509 -21.38 5.42 -20.94
CA PHE A 509 -22.16 6.66 -21.01
C PHE A 509 -21.85 7.61 -19.83
N ASP A 510 -21.67 7.06 -18.63
CA ASP A 510 -21.20 7.81 -17.46
C ASP A 510 -19.67 7.99 -17.46
N LEU A 511 -18.95 7.15 -18.22
CA LEU A 511 -17.50 7.22 -18.33
C LEU A 511 -16.99 8.30 -19.32
N GLU A 512 -17.65 8.55 -20.47
CA GLU A 512 -17.05 9.41 -21.52
C GLU A 512 -17.94 10.49 -22.13
N GLY A 513 -19.24 10.54 -21.83
CA GLY A 513 -20.10 11.65 -22.25
C GLY A 513 -20.34 11.85 -23.76
N ILE A 514 -19.59 11.20 -24.69
CA ILE A 514 -19.82 10.99 -26.15
C ILE A 514 -18.55 10.36 -26.74
N TYR A 515 -18.68 9.45 -27.73
CA TYR A 515 -17.56 9.02 -28.59
C TYR A 515 -17.64 9.62 -30.00
N ASP A 516 -16.48 10.01 -30.52
CA ASP A 516 -16.17 10.10 -31.95
C ASP A 516 -15.18 8.98 -32.32
N ASP A 517 -15.34 8.33 -33.47
CA ASP A 517 -14.33 7.40 -34.00
C ASP A 517 -13.12 8.15 -34.59
N ASP A 518 -12.05 7.43 -34.98
CA ASP A 518 -10.85 8.00 -35.63
C ASP A 518 -11.16 8.76 -36.95
N ALA A 519 -12.42 8.73 -37.42
CA ALA A 519 -12.92 9.46 -38.58
C ALA A 519 -13.86 10.63 -38.21
N GLY A 520 -14.01 10.96 -36.92
CA GLY A 520 -14.83 12.08 -36.44
C GLY A 520 -16.34 11.87 -36.55
N ARG A 521 -16.81 10.61 -36.63
CA ARG A 521 -18.24 10.31 -36.67
C ARG A 521 -18.79 10.10 -35.28
N ARG A 522 -19.85 10.84 -34.97
CA ARG A 522 -20.66 10.69 -33.77
C ARG A 522 -21.44 9.37 -33.84
N TRP A 523 -21.04 8.39 -33.04
CA TRP A 523 -21.80 7.15 -32.89
C TRP A 523 -22.80 7.27 -31.73
N ARG A 524 -24.10 7.14 -32.01
CA ARG A 524 -25.05 6.64 -31.00
C ARG A 524 -24.92 5.13 -31.00
N ILE A 525 -24.23 4.58 -30.00
CA ILE A 525 -24.29 3.14 -29.75
C ILE A 525 -25.72 2.84 -29.26
N GLY A 526 -26.37 1.89 -29.93
CA GLY A 526 -27.71 1.39 -29.57
C GLY A 526 -27.74 0.67 -28.21
N PRO A 527 -28.92 0.18 -27.78
CA PRO A 527 -29.25 -0.22 -26.41
C PRO A 527 -28.63 -1.56 -25.99
N TRP A 528 -27.30 -1.65 -25.95
CA TRP A 528 -26.61 -2.86 -25.51
C TRP A 528 -26.46 -2.98 -23.97
N SER A 529 -27.16 -2.15 -23.20
CA SER A 529 -27.46 -2.43 -21.78
C SER A 529 -28.70 -3.33 -21.69
N GLU A 530 -28.65 -4.53 -22.27
CA GLU A 530 -29.67 -5.56 -21.98
C GLU A 530 -29.49 -6.15 -20.56
N PHE A 531 -28.39 -5.81 -19.88
CA PHE A 531 -28.22 -6.10 -18.45
C PHE A 531 -28.99 -5.09 -17.62
N ASP A 532 -30.07 -5.55 -16.99
CA ASP A 532 -30.67 -4.89 -15.84
C ASP A 532 -29.64 -4.84 -14.70
N ARG A 533 -28.84 -3.76 -14.68
CA ARG A 533 -27.82 -3.43 -13.67
C ARG A 533 -27.67 -1.91 -13.52
N ALA A 534 -27.23 -1.47 -12.35
CA ALA A 534 -26.73 -0.11 -12.16
C ALA A 534 -25.28 0.01 -12.67
N PRO A 535 -24.79 1.23 -12.97
CA PRO A 535 -23.46 1.42 -13.55
C PRO A 535 -22.33 0.84 -12.69
N HIS A 536 -22.37 0.95 -11.36
CA HIS A 536 -21.34 0.47 -10.44
C HIS A 536 -21.41 -1.05 -10.16
N GLU A 537 -22.47 -1.72 -10.60
CA GLU A 537 -22.70 -3.14 -10.30
C GLU A 537 -21.93 -4.07 -11.25
N VAL A 538 -21.32 -5.09 -10.66
CA VAL A 538 -20.78 -6.26 -11.34
C VAL A 538 -21.70 -7.45 -11.04
N PRO A 539 -22.44 -7.96 -12.05
CA PRO A 539 -23.19 -9.19 -11.94
C PRO A 539 -22.36 -10.40 -11.47
N GLU A 540 -22.91 -11.23 -10.58
CA GLU A 540 -22.25 -12.44 -10.06
C GLU A 540 -21.77 -13.39 -11.17
N GLU A 541 -22.55 -13.50 -12.25
CA GLU A 541 -22.23 -14.31 -13.42
C GLU A 541 -20.94 -13.88 -14.16
N LEU A 542 -20.51 -12.63 -14.00
CA LEU A 542 -19.28 -12.10 -14.58
C LEU A 542 -18.05 -12.37 -13.72
N ILE A 543 -18.21 -12.83 -12.48
CA ILE A 543 -17.08 -13.15 -11.61
C ILE A 543 -16.31 -14.36 -12.17
N VAL A 544 -15.00 -14.19 -12.33
CA VAL A 544 -14.09 -15.23 -12.82
C VAL A 544 -13.49 -16.00 -11.66
N GLY A 545 -12.95 -15.30 -10.64
CA GLY A 545 -12.28 -15.96 -9.52
C GLY A 545 -11.53 -15.03 -8.57
N LYS A 546 -10.93 -15.62 -7.53
CA LYS A 546 -10.15 -14.92 -6.49
C LYS A 546 -8.66 -14.94 -6.83
N ALA A 547 -8.04 -13.78 -6.97
CA ALA A 547 -6.59 -13.67 -7.07
C ALA A 547 -5.96 -13.96 -5.69
N PHE A 548 -4.95 -14.83 -5.65
CA PHE A 548 -4.39 -15.29 -4.37
C PHE A 548 -2.86 -15.24 -4.26
N PHE A 549 -2.13 -15.17 -5.38
CA PHE A 549 -0.67 -15.18 -5.35
C PHE A 549 -0.04 -14.44 -6.52
N VAL A 550 0.90 -13.55 -6.22
CA VAL A 550 1.83 -12.96 -7.21
C VAL A 550 3.01 -13.92 -7.35
N TYR A 551 3.00 -14.74 -8.40
CA TYR A 551 4.02 -15.77 -8.62
C TYR A 551 5.21 -15.27 -9.43
N TRP A 552 5.04 -14.18 -10.17
CA TRP A 552 6.10 -13.54 -10.91
C TRP A 552 5.80 -12.05 -11.07
N PRO A 553 6.42 -11.17 -10.27
CA PRO A 553 6.32 -9.73 -10.45
C PRO A 553 6.93 -9.33 -11.80
N HIS A 554 8.26 -9.38 -11.89
CA HIS A 554 9.04 -9.19 -13.11
C HIS A 554 10.44 -9.78 -12.95
N GLY A 555 11.23 -9.76 -14.04
CA GLY A 555 12.65 -10.08 -13.97
C GLY A 555 13.43 -8.90 -13.38
N LYS A 556 14.17 -9.13 -12.30
CA LYS A 556 15.07 -8.14 -11.69
C LYS A 556 16.47 -8.28 -12.33
N PRO A 557 16.95 -7.28 -13.07
CA PRO A 557 18.31 -7.29 -13.63
C PRO A 557 19.37 -7.46 -12.53
N PHE A 558 20.46 -8.17 -12.82
CA PHE A 558 21.59 -8.32 -11.90
C PHE A 558 22.91 -8.43 -12.67
N GLY A 559 24.03 -8.16 -11.99
CA GLY A 559 25.35 -8.28 -12.61
C GLY A 559 25.59 -7.23 -13.70
N PRO A 560 26.36 -7.55 -14.77
CA PRO A 560 26.64 -6.61 -15.85
C PRO A 560 25.36 -6.12 -16.55
N ASP A 561 25.22 -4.80 -16.76
CA ASP A 561 24.06 -4.19 -17.43
C ASP A 561 24.13 -4.37 -18.96
N ILE A 562 23.84 -5.58 -19.45
CA ILE A 562 23.76 -5.86 -20.90
C ILE A 562 22.35 -5.56 -21.38
N ARG A 563 22.20 -4.49 -22.16
CA ARG A 563 20.91 -4.05 -22.70
C ARG A 563 20.68 -4.66 -24.09
N LEU A 564 19.64 -5.46 -24.22
CA LEU A 564 19.19 -5.99 -25.52
C LEU A 564 18.11 -5.11 -26.16
N SER A 565 17.35 -4.41 -25.34
CA SER A 565 16.44 -3.32 -25.73
C SER A 565 16.34 -2.31 -24.60
N ARG A 566 15.51 -1.27 -24.77
CA ARG A 566 15.23 -0.30 -23.70
C ARG A 566 14.68 -0.97 -22.43
N ASP A 567 13.77 -1.92 -22.60
CA ASP A 567 13.04 -2.57 -21.50
C ASP A 567 13.63 -3.94 -21.12
N PHE A 568 14.53 -4.50 -21.92
CA PHE A 568 15.07 -5.85 -21.69
C PHE A 568 16.56 -5.84 -21.39
N ARG A 569 16.89 -6.26 -20.16
CA ARG A 569 18.23 -6.31 -19.59
C ARG A 569 18.57 -7.73 -19.18
N ILE A 570 19.81 -8.16 -19.45
CA ILE A 570 20.34 -9.47 -19.05
C ILE A 570 21.70 -9.32 -18.36
N PRO A 571 22.07 -10.25 -17.45
CA PRO A 571 21.20 -11.30 -16.91
C PRO A 571 20.15 -10.72 -15.96
N PHE A 572 19.02 -11.42 -15.82
CA PHE A 572 17.98 -11.10 -14.83
C PHE A 572 17.62 -12.35 -14.04
N ARG A 573 17.14 -12.14 -12.82
CA ARG A 573 16.64 -13.20 -11.94
C ARG A 573 15.15 -12.98 -11.64
N PRO A 574 14.42 -14.00 -11.17
CA PRO A 574 13.09 -13.79 -10.61
C PRO A 574 13.15 -12.81 -9.43
N TYR A 575 12.16 -11.93 -9.33
CA TYR A 575 12.03 -11.01 -8.21
C TYR A 575 11.34 -11.70 -7.02
N LEU A 576 12.05 -12.63 -6.39
CA LEU A 576 11.56 -13.47 -5.30
C LEU A 576 11.02 -12.64 -4.11
N GLU A 577 11.66 -11.52 -3.81
CA GLU A 577 11.32 -10.65 -2.67
C GLU A 577 9.96 -9.96 -2.82
N ARG A 578 9.41 -9.90 -4.04
CA ARG A 578 8.08 -9.34 -4.34
C ARG A 578 7.04 -10.40 -4.65
N MET A 579 7.39 -11.69 -4.57
CA MET A 579 6.41 -12.77 -4.63
C MET A 579 5.65 -12.82 -3.30
N GLN A 580 4.32 -12.75 -3.36
CA GLN A 580 3.51 -12.64 -2.16
C GLN A 580 2.11 -13.21 -2.33
N TRP A 581 1.53 -13.67 -1.21
CA TRP A 581 0.11 -13.97 -1.13
C TRP A 581 -0.67 -12.67 -1.21
N ILE A 582 -1.68 -12.65 -2.07
CA ILE A 582 -2.58 -11.51 -2.19
C ILE A 582 -3.53 -11.56 -0.99
N ARG A 583 -3.60 -10.44 -0.28
CA ARG A 583 -4.48 -10.26 0.87
C ARG A 583 -5.58 -9.28 0.53
#